data_AF-A0A9D5B8C6-F1
#
_entry.id   AF-A0A9D5B8C6-F1
#
_cell.length_a   1.000
_cell.length_b   1.000
_cell.length_c   1.000
_cell.angle_alpha   90.00
_cell.angle_beta   90.00
_cell.angle_gamma   90.00
#
_symmetry.space_group_name_H-M   'P 1'
#
loop_
_entity.id
_entity.type
_entity.pdbx_description
1 polymer ?
#
loop_
_entity_poly.entity_id
_entity_poly.type
_entity_poly.pdbx_seq_one_letter_code
_entity_poly.pdbx_strand_id
1 'polypeptide(L)'
;MHGGLSPDLTNLDQIRILPRPVAIPDTGLLCDLLWSDPGRDVKGWGMNDRGVSYTFGPDKVAEFLTMHDLDLICRAHQVVEDGYEFFADRQLVTIFSAPNYCGEFDNAGAMMSVDENLMCSFQILKPAEKKTKFVMSNKM
;
A
#
# COMPACT_ATOMS: atom_id res chain seq x y z
N MET A 1 -5.68 5.09 -1.90
CA MET A 1 -6.38 4.49 -0.73
C MET A 1 -5.36 3.84 0.22
N HIS A 2 -5.74 3.25 1.36
CA HIS A 2 -4.75 2.57 2.23
C HIS A 2 -4.52 1.11 1.79
N GLY A 3 -5.60 0.33 1.79
CA GLY A 3 -5.68 -1.06 1.33
C GLY A 3 -5.61 -1.13 -0.19
N GLY A 4 -6.67 -1.58 -0.83
CA GLY A 4 -6.72 -1.63 -2.29
C GLY A 4 -8.16 -1.71 -2.78
N LEU A 5 -8.35 -2.38 -3.90
CA LEU A 5 -9.66 -2.49 -4.53
C LEU A 5 -10.62 -3.39 -3.72
N SER A 6 -11.91 -3.21 -3.95
CA SER A 6 -12.98 -4.07 -3.43
C SER A 6 -13.78 -4.68 -4.57
N PRO A 7 -14.20 -5.96 -4.48
CA PRO A 7 -15.16 -6.53 -5.43
C PRO A 7 -16.52 -5.82 -5.40
N ASP A 8 -16.82 -5.10 -4.32
CA ASP A 8 -18.06 -4.33 -4.17
C ASP A 8 -17.95 -2.91 -4.73
N LEU A 9 -16.75 -2.45 -5.11
CA LEU A 9 -16.51 -1.12 -5.66
C LEU A 9 -16.71 -1.11 -7.18
N THR A 10 -17.88 -0.65 -7.60
CA THR A 10 -18.25 -0.48 -9.02
C THR A 10 -18.45 0.98 -9.40
N ASN A 11 -18.62 1.87 -8.42
CA ASN A 11 -18.75 3.31 -8.60
C ASN A 11 -18.08 4.06 -7.43
N LEU A 12 -17.28 5.07 -7.74
CA LEU A 12 -16.62 5.92 -6.75
C LEU A 12 -17.59 6.65 -5.81
N ASP A 13 -18.84 6.87 -6.22
CA ASP A 13 -19.88 7.45 -5.36
C ASP A 13 -20.23 6.54 -4.17
N GLN A 14 -20.02 5.22 -4.28
CA GLN A 14 -20.18 4.30 -3.14
C GLN A 14 -19.24 4.68 -1.98
N ILE A 15 -18.05 5.20 -2.28
CA ILE A 15 -17.11 5.70 -1.27
C ILE A 15 -17.62 7.01 -0.67
N ARG A 16 -18.18 7.91 -1.50
CA ARG A 16 -18.66 9.24 -1.05
C ARG A 16 -19.82 9.14 -0.06
N ILE A 17 -20.68 8.14 -0.22
CA ILE A 17 -21.88 7.95 0.60
C ILE A 17 -21.65 7.07 1.85
N LEU A 18 -20.42 6.59 2.10
CA LEU A 18 -20.12 5.83 3.31
C LEU A 18 -20.49 6.64 4.55
N PRO A 19 -21.30 6.08 5.48
CA PRO A 19 -21.74 6.79 6.67
C PRO A 19 -20.54 7.14 7.55
N ARG A 20 -20.57 8.34 8.15
CA ARG A 20 -19.54 8.82 9.08
C ARG A 20 -20.21 9.49 10.28
N PRO A 21 -19.80 9.18 11.53
CA PRO A 21 -18.73 8.26 11.92
C PRO A 21 -19.15 6.78 11.77
N VAL A 22 -18.19 5.89 11.53
CA VAL A 22 -18.41 4.44 11.41
C VAL A 22 -17.18 3.68 11.89
N ALA A 23 -17.37 2.53 12.55
CA ALA A 23 -16.29 1.58 12.83
C ALA A 23 -15.94 0.80 11.56
N ILE A 24 -14.70 0.30 11.44
CA ILE A 24 -14.34 -0.54 10.31
C ILE A 24 -15.06 -1.89 10.47
N PRO A 25 -15.93 -2.29 9.52
CA PRO A 25 -16.60 -3.58 9.57
C PRO A 25 -15.61 -4.73 9.28
N ASP A 26 -15.98 -5.95 9.65
CA ASP A 26 -15.16 -7.15 9.37
C ASP A 26 -15.12 -7.51 7.87
N THR A 27 -16.13 -7.08 7.10
CA THR A 27 -16.27 -7.38 5.67
C THR A 27 -16.89 -6.22 4.88
N GLY A 28 -16.85 -6.33 3.55
CA GLY A 28 -17.47 -5.40 2.60
C GLY A 28 -16.60 -4.19 2.26
N LEU A 29 -17.15 -3.30 1.43
CA LEU A 29 -16.44 -2.18 0.82
C LEU A 29 -15.44 -1.46 1.74
N LEU A 30 -15.87 -0.94 2.90
CA LEU A 30 -14.97 -0.18 3.78
C LEU A 30 -13.81 -1.03 4.33
N CYS A 31 -14.07 -2.32 4.64
CA CYS A 31 -13.01 -3.25 5.05
C CYS A 31 -12.00 -3.41 3.91
N ASP A 32 -12.48 -3.66 2.69
CA ASP A 32 -11.61 -3.93 1.54
C ASP A 32 -10.74 -2.74 1.13
N LEU A 33 -11.29 -1.53 1.15
CA LEU A 33 -10.53 -0.29 0.86
C LEU A 33 -9.34 -0.08 1.82
N LEU A 34 -9.35 -0.76 2.97
CA LEU A 34 -8.33 -0.68 4.01
C LEU A 34 -7.46 -1.95 4.10
N TRP A 35 -7.94 -3.12 3.69
CA TRP A 35 -7.28 -4.40 3.96
C TRP A 35 -6.93 -5.25 2.74
N SER A 36 -7.42 -4.93 1.55
CA SER A 36 -7.08 -5.72 0.36
C SER A 36 -5.66 -5.43 -0.15
N ASP A 37 -5.04 -6.44 -0.78
CA ASP A 37 -3.66 -6.39 -1.25
C ASP A 37 -3.52 -6.81 -2.73
N PRO A 38 -2.64 -6.17 -3.52
CA PRO A 38 -2.30 -6.67 -4.85
C PRO A 38 -1.52 -8.00 -4.76
N GLY A 39 -1.81 -8.94 -5.67
CA GLY A 39 -1.14 -10.24 -5.77
C GLY A 39 -0.64 -10.52 -7.19
N ARG A 40 0.67 -10.76 -7.36
CA ARG A 40 1.29 -11.01 -8.68
C ARG A 40 0.81 -12.31 -9.35
N ASP A 41 0.58 -13.34 -8.54
CA ASP A 41 0.16 -14.66 -9.01
C ASP A 41 -1.37 -14.86 -8.95
N VAL A 42 -2.12 -13.79 -8.66
CA VAL A 42 -3.58 -13.80 -8.58
C VAL A 42 -4.16 -13.35 -9.91
N LYS A 43 -5.13 -14.10 -10.43
CA LYS A 43 -5.98 -13.66 -11.54
C LYS A 43 -7.38 -13.37 -11.00
N GLY A 44 -7.86 -12.15 -11.18
CA GLY A 44 -9.12 -11.71 -10.60
C GLY A 44 -8.99 -11.41 -9.11
N TRP A 45 -9.85 -12.06 -8.31
CA TRP A 45 -9.86 -11.94 -6.85
C TRP A 45 -9.39 -13.23 -6.20
N GLY A 46 -8.59 -13.11 -5.14
CA GLY A 46 -8.13 -14.23 -4.31
C GLY A 46 -8.45 -14.00 -2.84
N MET A 47 -8.32 -15.04 -2.03
CA MET A 47 -8.36 -14.87 -0.57
C MET A 47 -7.06 -14.21 -0.09
N ASN A 48 -7.15 -13.41 0.97
CA ASN A 48 -5.98 -12.76 1.55
C ASN A 48 -5.42 -13.60 2.70
N ASP A 49 -4.13 -13.92 2.63
CA ASP A 49 -3.42 -14.69 3.67
C ASP A 49 -3.35 -13.95 5.02
N ARG A 50 -3.66 -12.65 5.04
CA ARG A 50 -3.87 -11.88 6.28
C ARG A 50 -5.12 -12.29 7.05
N GLY A 51 -5.99 -13.10 6.47
CA GLY A 51 -7.26 -13.52 7.07
C GLY A 51 -8.37 -12.46 7.03
N VAL A 52 -8.18 -11.38 6.26
CA VAL A 52 -9.14 -10.28 6.11
C VAL A 52 -9.14 -9.77 4.67
N SER A 53 -10.34 -9.50 4.13
CA SER A 53 -10.53 -9.02 2.76
C SER A 53 -9.93 -9.97 1.69
N TYR A 54 -9.54 -9.42 0.54
CA TYR A 54 -9.17 -10.12 -0.67
C TYR A 54 -7.77 -9.73 -1.15
N THR A 55 -7.20 -10.59 -2.00
CA THR A 55 -6.13 -10.20 -2.92
C THR A 55 -6.70 -9.92 -4.30
N PHE A 56 -6.04 -9.07 -5.09
CA PHE A 56 -6.47 -8.76 -6.45
C PHE A 56 -5.31 -8.75 -7.46
N GLY A 57 -5.58 -9.26 -8.65
CA GLY A 57 -4.61 -9.39 -9.74
C GLY A 57 -4.38 -8.10 -10.55
N PRO A 58 -3.37 -8.09 -11.43
CA PRO A 58 -3.14 -6.98 -12.36
C PRO A 58 -4.34 -6.70 -13.27
N ASP A 59 -5.11 -7.73 -13.62
CA ASP A 59 -6.32 -7.60 -14.43
C ASP A 59 -7.38 -6.72 -13.75
N LYS A 60 -7.50 -6.80 -12.41
CA LYS A 60 -8.43 -5.97 -11.65
C LYS A 60 -7.98 -4.54 -11.48
N VAL A 61 -6.66 -4.30 -11.45
CA VAL A 61 -6.10 -2.95 -11.52
C VAL A 61 -6.44 -2.30 -12.87
N ALA A 62 -6.14 -2.99 -13.97
CA ALA A 62 -6.40 -2.48 -15.32
C ALA A 62 -7.89 -2.24 -15.58
N GLU A 63 -8.76 -3.17 -15.16
CA GLU A 63 -10.22 -3.06 -15.26
C GLU A 63 -10.73 -1.82 -14.52
N PHE A 64 -10.32 -1.64 -13.25
CA PHE A 64 -10.75 -0.52 -12.42
C PHE A 64 -10.33 0.83 -13.00
N LEU A 65 -9.07 0.95 -13.41
CA LEU A 65 -8.53 2.18 -13.98
C LEU A 65 -9.22 2.55 -15.29
N THR A 66 -9.43 1.57 -16.17
CA THR A 66 -10.17 1.78 -17.43
C THR A 66 -11.61 2.20 -17.17
N MET A 67 -12.29 1.55 -16.23
CA MET A 67 -13.69 1.82 -15.90
C MET A 67 -13.90 3.23 -15.36
N HIS A 68 -12.91 3.78 -14.65
CA HIS A 68 -13.03 5.07 -13.97
C HIS A 68 -12.21 6.20 -14.61
N ASP A 69 -11.60 5.96 -15.77
CA ASP A 69 -10.74 6.93 -16.48
C ASP A 69 -9.62 7.49 -15.58
N LEU A 70 -8.85 6.57 -15.00
CA LEU A 70 -7.74 6.86 -14.08
C LEU A 70 -6.43 6.23 -14.58
N ASP A 71 -5.30 6.84 -14.22
CA ASP A 71 -3.98 6.35 -14.65
C ASP A 71 -3.27 5.49 -13.61
N LEU A 72 -3.48 5.76 -12.31
CA LEU A 72 -2.66 5.19 -11.24
C LEU A 72 -3.47 4.96 -9.94
N ILE A 73 -3.30 3.77 -9.36
CA ILE A 73 -3.69 3.49 -7.97
C ILE A 73 -2.49 3.74 -7.06
N CYS A 74 -2.58 4.71 -6.15
CA CYS A 74 -1.58 4.91 -5.08
C CYS A 74 -2.12 4.35 -3.76
N ARG A 75 -1.35 3.45 -3.13
CA ARG A 75 -1.74 2.74 -1.89
C ARG A 75 -0.59 2.51 -0.91
N ALA A 76 -0.86 1.96 0.28
CA ALA A 76 0.15 1.73 1.34
C ALA A 76 0.16 0.28 1.87
N HIS A 77 -0.10 0.06 3.17
CA HIS A 77 -0.33 -1.23 3.87
C HIS A 77 0.76 -2.33 3.85
N GLN A 78 1.41 -2.59 2.71
CA GLN A 78 2.47 -3.58 2.57
C GLN A 78 3.85 -2.93 2.74
N VAL A 79 4.68 -3.54 3.59
CA VAL A 79 6.11 -3.19 3.69
C VAL A 79 6.78 -3.60 2.39
N VAL A 80 7.53 -2.68 1.77
CA VAL A 80 8.30 -2.91 0.53
C VAL A 80 9.73 -2.41 0.72
N GLU A 81 10.70 -3.08 0.09
CA GLU A 81 12.14 -2.92 0.36
C GLU A 81 12.61 -1.47 0.25
N ASP A 82 12.33 -0.80 -0.88
CA ASP A 82 12.76 0.57 -1.14
C ASP A 82 11.78 1.64 -0.62
N GLY A 83 10.76 1.23 0.15
CA GLY A 83 9.68 2.09 0.59
C GLY A 83 8.67 2.44 -0.51
N TYR A 84 8.91 2.07 -1.77
CA TYR A 84 7.89 2.05 -2.81
C TYR A 84 8.05 0.83 -3.73
N GLU A 85 6.95 0.37 -4.33
CA GLU A 85 6.97 -0.69 -5.33
C GLU A 85 5.88 -0.49 -6.37
N PHE A 86 6.22 -0.62 -7.65
CA PHE A 86 5.25 -0.65 -8.75
C PHE A 86 4.70 -2.05 -9.01
N PHE A 87 3.43 -2.10 -9.39
CA PHE A 87 2.66 -3.29 -9.74
C PHE A 87 1.81 -3.02 -11.00
N ALA A 88 1.38 -4.10 -11.68
CA ALA A 88 0.51 -4.05 -12.86
C ALA A 88 0.98 -3.04 -13.91
N ASP A 89 2.16 -3.25 -14.51
CA ASP A 89 2.73 -2.35 -15.52
C ASP A 89 2.79 -0.86 -15.08
N ARG A 90 3.11 -0.66 -13.80
CA ARG A 90 3.20 0.65 -13.14
C ARG A 90 1.86 1.39 -12.96
N GLN A 91 0.74 0.69 -13.15
CA GLN A 91 -0.60 1.21 -12.93
C GLN A 91 -1.02 1.20 -11.45
N LEU A 92 -0.26 0.51 -10.58
CA LEU A 92 -0.40 0.61 -9.13
C LEU A 92 0.96 0.86 -8.49
N VAL A 93 0.99 1.71 -7.47
CA VAL A 93 2.16 1.94 -6.62
C VAL A 93 1.82 1.76 -5.15
N THR A 94 2.62 0.95 -4.46
CA THR A 94 2.64 0.84 -3.01
C THR A 94 3.66 1.82 -2.45
N ILE A 95 3.28 2.63 -1.46
CA ILE A 95 4.16 3.53 -0.70
C ILE A 95 4.16 3.13 0.77
N PHE A 96 5.35 2.91 1.32
CA PHE A 96 5.56 2.61 2.71
C PHE A 96 6.59 3.58 3.29
N SER A 97 6.22 4.34 4.33
CA SER A 97 7.03 5.49 4.79
C SER A 97 7.72 5.26 6.14
N ALA A 98 7.63 4.06 6.73
CA ALA A 98 8.29 3.71 7.98
C ALA A 98 9.56 2.88 7.72
N PRO A 99 10.76 3.50 7.69
CA PRO A 99 12.00 2.76 7.51
C PRO A 99 12.30 1.87 8.73
N ASN A 100 13.00 0.75 8.50
CA ASN A 100 13.30 -0.25 9.52
C ASN A 100 12.04 -0.66 10.30
N TYR A 101 11.00 -1.06 9.57
CA TYR A 101 9.68 -1.32 10.14
C TYR A 101 9.78 -2.34 11.29
N CYS A 102 9.14 -2.03 12.41
CA CYS A 102 9.21 -2.79 13.67
C CYS A 102 10.63 -3.07 14.23
N GLY A 103 11.70 -2.52 13.63
CA GLY A 103 13.07 -2.90 13.96
C GLY A 103 13.51 -4.27 13.44
N GLU A 104 12.67 -4.92 12.63
CA GLU A 104 12.83 -6.29 12.13
C GLU A 104 13.13 -6.34 10.63
N PHE A 105 12.66 -5.34 9.89
CA PHE A 105 12.90 -5.19 8.46
C PHE A 105 14.05 -4.21 8.21
N ASP A 106 14.76 -4.34 7.09
CA ASP A 106 15.78 -3.37 6.66
C ASP A 106 15.24 -2.43 5.55
N ASN A 107 13.92 -2.29 5.46
CA ASN A 107 13.26 -1.50 4.42
C ASN A 107 13.55 -0.01 4.58
N ALA A 108 13.62 0.70 3.46
CA ALA A 108 13.53 2.15 3.43
C ALA A 108 12.08 2.61 3.60
N GLY A 109 11.91 3.88 3.92
CA GLY A 109 10.65 4.61 3.75
C GLY A 109 10.68 5.39 2.44
N ALA A 110 9.54 5.59 1.80
CA ALA A 110 9.43 6.51 0.67
C ALA A 110 8.29 7.52 0.81
N MET A 111 8.42 8.61 0.06
CA MET A 111 7.39 9.61 -0.18
C MET A 111 7.28 9.84 -1.68
N MET A 112 6.06 9.78 -2.21
CA MET A 112 5.78 10.10 -3.61
C MET A 112 5.38 11.58 -3.72
N SER A 113 6.05 12.31 -4.59
CA SER A 113 5.70 13.69 -4.99
C SER A 113 5.05 13.65 -6.37
N VAL A 114 3.89 14.30 -6.51
CA VAL A 114 3.14 14.43 -7.76
C VAL A 114 3.11 15.91 -8.12
N ASP A 115 3.64 16.27 -9.29
CA ASP A 115 3.68 17.66 -9.74
C ASP A 115 2.41 18.07 -10.54
N GLU A 116 2.40 19.31 -11.04
CA GLU A 116 1.29 19.86 -11.82
C GLU A 116 1.05 19.15 -13.16
N ASN A 117 2.05 18.43 -13.68
CA ASN A 117 1.95 17.62 -14.89
C ASN A 117 1.64 16.14 -14.56
N LEU A 118 1.28 15.86 -13.31
CA LEU A 118 1.04 14.52 -12.77
C LEU A 118 2.27 13.60 -12.83
N MET A 119 3.48 14.15 -12.97
CA MET A 119 4.68 13.34 -12.91
C MET A 119 4.95 12.90 -11.48
N CYS A 120 5.12 11.60 -11.30
CA CYS A 120 5.42 10.98 -10.01
C CYS A 120 6.93 10.82 -9.82
N SER A 121 7.46 11.36 -8.72
CA SER A 121 8.86 11.18 -8.28
C SER A 121 8.91 10.68 -6.84
N PHE A 122 10.02 10.05 -6.44
CA PHE A 122 10.13 9.38 -5.15
C PHE A 122 11.33 9.90 -4.35
N GLN A 123 11.10 10.22 -3.09
CA GLN A 123 12.14 10.51 -2.10
C GLN A 123 12.25 9.30 -1.17
N ILE A 124 13.47 8.75 -1.03
CA ILE A 124 13.72 7.53 -0.26
C ILE A 124 14.50 7.89 1.01
N LEU A 125 13.98 7.45 2.16
CA LEU A 125 14.59 7.56 3.47
C LEU A 125 15.10 6.18 3.91
N LYS A 126 16.42 5.98 3.83
CA LYS A 126 17.05 4.74 4.33
C LYS A 126 16.95 4.63 5.86
N PRO A 127 16.94 3.41 6.40
CA PRO A 127 16.97 3.20 7.84
C PRO A 127 18.23 3.84 8.46
N ALA A 128 18.08 4.44 9.63
CA ALA A 128 19.19 5.07 10.32
C ALA A 128 20.18 4.01 10.82
N GLU A 129 21.48 4.29 10.71
CA GLU A 129 22.52 3.42 11.25
C GLU A 129 22.34 3.24 12.77
N LYS A 130 22.37 1.98 13.23
CA LYS A 130 22.39 1.68 14.67
C LYS A 130 23.69 2.24 15.24
N LYS A 131 23.63 3.30 16.06
CA LYS A 131 24.80 3.76 16.83
C LYS A 131 25.33 2.60 17.65
N THR A 132 26.54 2.13 17.33
CA THR A 132 27.26 1.16 18.15
C THR A 132 27.41 1.75 19.55
N LYS A 133 26.74 1.16 20.53
CA LYS A 133 27.00 1.49 21.94
C LYS A 133 28.45 1.11 22.20
N PHE A 134 29.33 2.10 22.32
CA PHE A 134 30.66 1.89 22.87
C PHE A 134 30.50 1.29 24.26
N VAL A 135 30.75 0.00 24.40
CA VAL A 135 30.93 -0.64 25.69
C VAL A 135 32.26 -0.13 26.22
N MET A 136 32.22 0.88 27.09
CA MET A 136 33.39 1.20 27.89
C MET A 136 33.71 -0.01 28.76
N SER A 137 34.74 -0.75 28.38
CA SER A 137 35.37 -1.75 29.22
C SER A 137 36.00 -1.02 30.39
N ASN A 138 35.34 -1.05 31.55
CA ASN A 138 36.00 -0.76 32.82
C ASN A 138 37.02 -1.88 33.06
N LYS A 139 38.28 -1.63 32.71
CA LYS A 139 39.39 -2.39 33.27
C LYS A 139 39.57 -1.95 34.72
N MET A 140 39.39 -2.90 35.64
CA MET A 140 39.95 -2.86 37.00
C MET A 140 41.45 -3.06 36.94
#